data_AF-A0A0Q0VJ92-F1
#
_entry.id   AF-A0A0Q0VJ92-F1
#
_cell.length_a   1.000
_cell.length_b   1.000
_cell.length_c   1.000
_cell.angle_alpha   90.00
_cell.angle_beta   90.00
_cell.angle_gamma   90.00
#
_symmetry.space_group_name_H-M   'P 1'
#
loop_
_entity.id
_entity.type
_entity.pdbx_description
1 polymer ?
#
loop_
_entity_poly.entity_id
_entity_poly.type
_entity_poly.pdbx_seq_one_letter_code
_entity_poly.pdbx_strand_id
1 'polypeptide(L)'
;MNKDKILKDYYPLVKSIANKYRNYGIPQEDLEQEGLIGLLEASDNFDKSRGTKFSTYASYWIKKKIISALNRENKLSISSSEILEETVADDKPAAADKSGKELIFPQDFPDQEKTVLTLLFQKQLTLKEIAGQLDLTREKVRQLKEKGLRRLKACVVKASNNKIF
;
A
#
# COMPACT_ATOMS: atom_id res chain seq x y z
N MET A 1 -18.01 10.04 -12.08
CA MET A 1 -18.70 10.73 -10.96
C MET A 1 -18.55 12.25 -11.15
N ASN A 2 -19.45 13.08 -10.64
CA ASN A 2 -19.29 14.55 -10.69
C ASN A 2 -18.19 14.98 -9.70
N LYS A 3 -17.14 15.66 -10.19
CA LYS A 3 -15.95 16.03 -9.41
C LYS A 3 -16.26 17.03 -8.30
N ASP A 4 -17.09 18.04 -8.57
CA ASP A 4 -17.46 19.07 -7.58
C ASP A 4 -18.20 18.46 -6.40
N LYS A 5 -19.10 17.51 -6.69
CA LYS A 5 -19.82 16.77 -5.66
C LYS A 5 -18.88 15.92 -4.81
N ILE A 6 -17.93 15.21 -5.44
CA ILE A 6 -16.94 14.41 -4.71
C ILE A 6 -16.10 15.29 -3.78
N LEU A 7 -15.59 16.41 -4.28
CA LEU A 7 -14.79 17.33 -3.48
C LEU A 7 -15.57 17.79 -2.25
N LYS A 8 -16.82 18.23 -2.44
CA LYS A 8 -17.67 18.68 -1.33
C LYS A 8 -17.97 17.57 -0.32
N ASP A 9 -18.33 16.37 -0.79
CA ASP A 9 -18.77 15.26 0.06
C ASP A 9 -17.59 14.61 0.83
N TYR A 10 -16.38 14.62 0.26
CA TYR A 10 -15.22 13.89 0.80
C TYR A 10 -14.08 14.79 1.31
N TYR A 11 -14.17 16.12 1.20
CA TYR A 11 -13.18 17.02 1.81
C TYR A 11 -12.98 16.82 3.33
N PRO A 12 -14.01 16.55 4.16
CA PRO A 12 -13.81 16.24 5.57
C PRO A 12 -12.93 14.99 5.80
N LEU A 13 -13.02 14.00 4.92
CA LEU A 13 -12.15 12.82 4.96
C LEU A 13 -10.69 13.22 4.69
N VAL A 14 -10.45 14.04 3.67
CA VAL A 14 -9.11 14.56 3.35
C VAL A 14 -8.52 15.30 4.55
N LYS A 15 -9.29 16.23 5.15
CA LYS A 15 -8.89 16.96 6.37
C LYS A 15 -8.53 16.02 7.51
N SER A 16 -9.36 15.02 7.78
CA SER A 16 -9.13 14.08 8.87
C SER A 16 -7.82 13.28 8.70
N ILE A 17 -7.49 12.90 7.46
CA ILE A 17 -6.26 12.16 7.15
C ILE A 17 -5.05 13.10 7.20
N ALA A 18 -5.12 14.28 6.57
CA ALA A 18 -4.05 15.27 6.55
C ALA A 18 -3.67 15.73 7.96
N ASN A 19 -4.65 15.90 8.87
CA ASN A 19 -4.40 16.31 10.25
C ASN A 19 -3.52 15.32 11.03
N LYS A 20 -3.47 14.03 10.65
CA LYS A 20 -2.54 13.06 11.24
C LYS A 20 -1.07 13.36 10.92
N TYR A 21 -0.80 14.22 9.94
CA TYR A 21 0.54 14.52 9.41
C TYR A 21 0.99 15.97 9.64
N ARG A 22 0.23 16.78 10.38
CA ARG A 22 0.48 18.23 10.57
C ARG A 22 1.91 18.59 11.04
N ASN A 23 2.54 17.73 11.84
CA ASN A 23 3.82 18.01 12.48
C ASN A 23 5.03 17.37 11.79
N TYR A 24 4.87 16.93 10.54
CA TYR A 24 5.93 16.27 9.78
C TYR A 24 6.67 17.24 8.84
N GLY A 25 6.68 18.54 9.14
CA GLY A 25 7.49 19.54 8.44
C GLY A 25 6.92 20.05 7.11
N ILE A 26 5.68 19.69 6.76
CA ILE A 26 4.94 20.29 5.64
C ILE A 26 3.73 21.07 6.21
N PRO A 27 3.43 22.28 5.71
CA PRO A 27 2.23 23.03 6.10
C PRO A 27 0.94 22.22 5.94
N GLN A 28 -0.01 22.45 6.85
CA GLN A 28 -1.30 21.74 6.83
C GLN A 28 -2.05 21.90 5.50
N GLU A 29 -2.00 23.09 4.89
CA GLU A 29 -2.67 23.37 3.61
C GLU A 29 -2.08 22.54 2.47
N ASP A 30 -0.75 22.38 2.43
CA ASP A 30 -0.07 21.58 1.41
C ASP A 30 -0.41 20.10 1.55
N LEU A 31 -0.50 19.59 2.80
CA LEU A 31 -0.97 18.22 3.06
C LEU A 31 -2.41 18.01 2.58
N GLU A 32 -3.29 19.00 2.81
CA GLU A 32 -4.68 18.94 2.32
C GLU A 32 -4.74 18.99 0.79
N GLN A 33 -3.93 19.81 0.14
CA GLN A 33 -3.86 19.89 -1.32
C GLN A 33 -3.39 18.56 -1.94
N GLU A 34 -2.32 17.97 -1.41
CA GLU A 34 -1.84 16.65 -1.85
C GLU A 34 -2.89 15.56 -1.60
N GLY A 35 -3.59 15.63 -0.47
CA GLY A 35 -4.72 14.75 -0.17
C GLY A 35 -5.88 14.90 -1.15
N LEU A 36 -6.23 16.13 -1.54
CA LEU A 36 -7.26 16.43 -2.54
C LEU A 36 -6.88 15.85 -3.93
N ILE A 37 -5.61 15.96 -4.33
CA ILE A 37 -5.10 15.31 -5.55
C ILE A 37 -5.31 13.80 -5.47
N GLY A 38 -5.02 13.19 -4.32
CA GLY A 38 -5.26 11.76 -4.09
C GLY A 38 -6.74 11.38 -4.18
N LEU A 39 -7.64 12.20 -3.63
CA LEU A 39 -9.08 12.00 -3.73
C LEU A 39 -9.58 12.05 -5.19
N LEU A 40 -9.06 12.99 -5.99
CA LEU A 40 -9.42 13.09 -7.41
C LEU A 40 -8.91 11.90 -8.21
N GLU A 41 -7.66 11.47 -7.99
CA GLU A 41 -7.11 10.27 -8.63
C GLU A 41 -7.88 9.01 -8.24
N ALA A 42 -8.32 8.92 -6.98
CA ALA A 42 -9.22 7.85 -6.55
C ALA A 42 -10.55 7.90 -7.30
N SER A 43 -11.14 9.09 -7.50
CA SER A 43 -12.42 9.22 -8.19
C SER A 43 -12.36 8.82 -9.66
N ASP A 44 -11.22 9.06 -10.32
CA ASP A 44 -11.02 8.73 -11.72
C ASP A 44 -10.80 7.22 -11.93
N ASN A 45 -10.28 6.51 -10.92
CA ASN A 45 -9.94 5.08 -11.00
C ASN A 45 -10.87 4.15 -10.21
N PHE A 46 -11.89 4.68 -9.54
CA PHE A 46 -12.76 3.88 -8.69
C PHE A 46 -13.72 3.00 -9.51
N ASP A 47 -13.69 1.71 -9.23
CA ASP A 47 -14.59 0.72 -9.81
C ASP A 47 -15.58 0.20 -8.77
N LYS A 48 -16.83 0.61 -8.91
CA LYS A 48 -17.93 0.23 -8.01
C LYS A 48 -18.25 -1.27 -8.06
N SER A 49 -17.93 -1.96 -9.15
CA SER A 49 -18.21 -3.41 -9.30
C SER A 49 -17.43 -4.27 -8.31
N ARG A 50 -16.35 -3.74 -7.75
CA ARG A 50 -15.51 -4.40 -6.73
C ARG A 50 -16.14 -4.45 -5.34
N GLY A 51 -17.30 -3.80 -5.14
CA GLY A 51 -18.07 -3.89 -3.89
C GLY A 51 -17.48 -3.11 -2.69
N THR A 52 -16.35 -2.43 -2.86
CA THR A 52 -15.75 -1.59 -1.82
C THR A 52 -16.39 -0.19 -1.80
N LYS A 53 -16.51 0.41 -0.61
CA LYS A 53 -17.01 1.79 -0.48
C LYS A 53 -15.98 2.76 -1.06
N PHE A 54 -16.44 3.80 -1.76
CA PHE A 54 -15.54 4.82 -2.32
C PHE A 54 -14.70 5.51 -1.24
N SER A 55 -15.26 5.76 -0.05
CA SER A 55 -14.51 6.34 1.09
C SER A 55 -13.26 5.54 1.41
N THR A 56 -13.36 4.22 1.44
CA THR A 56 -12.25 3.30 1.71
C THR A 56 -11.18 3.41 0.63
N TYR A 57 -11.61 3.37 -0.64
CA TYR A 57 -10.71 3.49 -1.78
C TYR A 57 -9.98 4.83 -1.78
N ALA A 58 -10.72 5.93 -1.56
CA ALA A 58 -10.18 7.29 -1.49
C ALA A 58 -9.17 7.45 -0.35
N SER A 59 -9.42 6.90 0.84
CA SER A 59 -8.50 6.99 1.98
C SER A 59 -7.09 6.50 1.63
N TYR A 60 -6.97 5.42 0.84
CA TYR A 60 -5.68 4.92 0.38
C TYR A 60 -4.92 5.94 -0.47
N TRP A 61 -5.58 6.51 -1.49
CA TRP A 61 -4.95 7.46 -2.40
C TRP A 61 -4.60 8.78 -1.74
N ILE A 62 -5.49 9.28 -0.87
CA ILE A 62 -5.25 10.47 -0.05
C ILE A 62 -3.97 10.28 0.78
N LYS A 63 -3.89 9.18 1.55
CA LYS A 63 -2.72 8.86 2.37
C LYS A 63 -1.45 8.67 1.53
N LYS A 64 -1.55 7.99 0.38
CA LYS A 64 -0.44 7.76 -0.55
C LYS A 64 0.16 9.07 -1.04
N LYS A 65 -0.65 10.05 -1.45
CA LYS A 65 -0.17 11.36 -1.93
C LYS A 65 0.48 12.17 -0.83
N ILE A 66 -0.16 12.25 0.35
CA ILE A 66 0.40 12.93 1.51
C ILE A 66 1.79 12.38 1.87
N ILE A 67 1.93 11.05 1.98
CA ILE A 67 3.22 10.42 2.31
C ILE A 67 4.24 10.64 1.20
N SER A 68 3.83 10.62 -0.06
CA SER A 68 4.72 10.93 -1.19
C SER A 68 5.26 12.36 -1.12
N ALA A 69 4.43 13.33 -0.73
CA ALA A 69 4.85 14.71 -0.53
C ALA A 69 5.83 14.84 0.65
N LEU A 70 5.53 14.21 1.78
CA LEU A 70 6.42 14.17 2.95
C LEU A 70 7.80 13.59 2.62
N ASN A 71 7.85 12.50 1.86
CA ASN A 71 9.10 11.87 1.45
C ASN A 71 9.92 12.75 0.49
N ARG A 72 9.24 13.57 -0.34
CA ARG A 72 9.88 14.52 -1.26
C ARG A 72 10.51 15.70 -0.53
N GLU A 73 9.79 16.27 0.45
CA GLU A 73 10.25 17.47 1.16
C GLU A 73 11.25 17.17 2.29
N ASN A 74 11.04 16.10 3.08
CA ASN A 74 11.76 15.95 4.35
C ASN A 74 12.95 14.98 4.37
N LYS A 75 13.28 14.28 3.26
CA LYS A 75 14.19 13.11 3.28
C LYS A 75 13.90 12.09 4.41
N LEU A 76 12.75 12.19 5.07
CA LEU A 76 12.31 11.23 6.04
C LEU A 76 12.01 9.98 5.23
N SER A 77 12.73 8.89 5.51
CA SER A 77 12.39 7.58 5.02
C SER A 77 11.15 7.10 5.79
N ILE A 78 9.99 7.75 5.59
CA ILE A 78 8.71 7.17 5.99
C ILE A 78 8.53 5.97 5.08
N SER A 79 8.98 4.82 5.59
CA SER A 79 9.00 3.56 4.86
C SER A 79 7.58 3.25 4.43
N SER A 80 7.39 2.96 3.14
CA SER A 80 6.10 2.61 2.56
C SER A 80 5.37 1.45 3.26
N SER A 81 6.03 0.76 4.19
CA SER A 81 5.44 -0.23 5.10
C SER A 81 4.43 0.32 6.10
N GLU A 82 4.55 1.57 6.59
CA GLU A 82 3.58 2.18 7.54
C GLU A 82 2.26 2.61 6.87
N ILE A 83 2.21 2.56 5.55
CA ILE A 83 1.02 2.92 4.75
C ILE A 83 -0.14 1.95 5.05
N LEU A 84 0.14 0.71 5.47
CA LEU A 84 -0.81 -0.41 5.34
C LEU A 84 -1.57 -0.85 6.60
N GLU A 85 -1.26 -0.36 7.81
CA GLU A 85 -1.87 -0.96 9.01
C GLU A 85 -3.19 -0.34 9.50
N GLU A 86 -3.60 0.84 9.02
CA GLU A 86 -4.79 1.53 9.60
C GLU A 86 -5.93 1.84 8.61
N THR A 87 -6.03 1.14 7.48
CA THR A 87 -7.23 1.21 6.62
C THR A 87 -7.84 -0.17 6.46
N VAL A 88 -8.84 -0.42 7.29
CA VAL A 88 -9.70 -1.59 7.23
C VAL A 88 -10.60 -1.45 6.00
N ALA A 89 -10.20 -2.04 4.87
CA ALA A 89 -11.04 -2.78 3.91
C ALA A 89 -10.33 -2.88 2.55
N ASP A 90 -10.03 -4.13 2.21
CA ASP A 90 -9.95 -4.80 0.91
C ASP A 90 -9.56 -3.98 -0.35
N ASP A 91 -8.55 -4.54 -1.03
CA ASP A 91 -8.03 -4.21 -2.36
C ASP A 91 -7.08 -3.01 -2.48
N LYS A 92 -5.78 -3.35 -2.44
CA LYS A 92 -4.74 -2.64 -3.19
C LYS A 92 -5.26 -2.43 -4.63
N PRO A 93 -5.31 -1.21 -5.19
CA PRO A 93 -5.64 -1.02 -6.59
C PRO A 93 -4.66 -1.80 -7.46
N ALA A 94 -5.21 -2.62 -8.35
CA ALA A 94 -4.49 -3.35 -9.39
C ALA A 94 -3.95 -2.37 -10.45
N ALA A 95 -2.93 -1.61 -10.08
CA ALA A 95 -2.11 -0.82 -11.00
C ALA A 95 -0.65 -1.01 -10.58
N ALA A 96 -0.11 -2.20 -10.82
CA ALA A 96 1.30 -2.49 -10.78
C ALA A 96 1.62 -3.47 -11.89
N ASP A 97 2.09 -2.90 -13.00
CA ASP A 97 3.03 -3.43 -13.99
C ASP A 97 3.11 -4.97 -14.15
N LYS A 98 2.74 -5.44 -15.36
CA LYS A 98 2.79 -6.83 -15.82
C LYS A 98 4.23 -7.30 -16.08
N SER A 99 5.18 -6.97 -15.21
CA SER A 99 6.53 -7.52 -15.32
C SER A 99 6.51 -8.95 -14.76
N GLY A 100 6.46 -9.93 -15.64
CA GLY A 100 6.57 -11.37 -15.35
C GLY A 100 7.97 -11.74 -14.83
N LYS A 101 8.38 -11.13 -13.71
CA LYS A 101 9.61 -11.49 -13.01
C LYS A 101 9.32 -12.67 -12.10
N GLU A 102 9.95 -13.79 -12.40
CA GLU A 102 9.94 -14.95 -11.53
C GLU A 102 10.67 -14.57 -10.22
N LEU A 103 9.97 -14.69 -9.09
CA LEU A 103 10.53 -14.47 -7.77
C LEU A 103 11.53 -15.58 -7.46
N ILE A 104 12.80 -15.20 -7.28
CA ILE A 104 13.86 -16.11 -6.84
C ILE A 104 13.92 -16.05 -5.31
N PHE A 105 13.76 -17.20 -4.66
CA PHE A 105 13.85 -17.33 -3.20
C PHE A 105 15.17 -18.01 -2.80
N PRO A 106 15.81 -17.61 -1.69
CA PRO A 106 16.93 -18.35 -1.09
C PRO A 106 16.54 -19.78 -0.69
N GLN A 107 17.52 -20.69 -0.61
CA GLN A 107 17.29 -22.11 -0.31
C GLN A 107 16.52 -22.32 1.01
N ASP A 108 16.85 -21.59 2.07
CA ASP A 108 16.24 -21.74 3.41
C ASP A 108 14.95 -20.92 3.63
N PHE A 109 14.29 -20.49 2.56
CA PHE A 109 13.09 -19.65 2.68
C PHE A 109 11.86 -20.51 3.06
N PRO A 110 11.03 -20.10 4.04
CA PRO A 110 9.89 -20.92 4.48
C PRO A 110 8.83 -21.11 3.39
N ASP A 111 8.34 -22.34 3.18
CA ASP A 111 7.45 -22.66 2.05
C ASP A 111 6.09 -21.96 2.12
N GLN A 112 5.55 -21.73 3.32
CA GLN A 112 4.32 -20.94 3.50
C GLN A 112 4.52 -19.48 3.07
N GLU A 113 5.70 -18.91 3.35
CA GLU A 113 6.05 -17.54 2.94
C GLU A 113 6.29 -17.49 1.43
N LYS A 114 6.98 -18.48 0.84
CA LYS A 114 7.17 -18.61 -0.63
C LYS A 114 5.82 -18.64 -1.33
N THR A 115 4.92 -19.52 -0.87
CA THR A 115 3.60 -19.72 -1.48
C THR A 115 2.80 -18.44 -1.49
N VAL A 116 2.70 -17.75 -0.33
CA VAL A 116 1.98 -16.48 -0.24
C VAL A 116 2.59 -15.42 -1.15
N LEU A 117 3.93 -15.30 -1.22
CA LEU A 117 4.59 -14.32 -2.08
C LEU A 117 4.41 -14.64 -3.57
N THR A 118 4.53 -15.91 -3.95
CA THR A 118 4.29 -16.37 -5.33
C THR A 118 2.87 -16.06 -5.78
N LEU A 119 1.86 -16.41 -4.96
CA LEU A 119 0.46 -16.13 -5.28
C LEU A 119 0.17 -14.62 -5.38
N LEU A 120 0.77 -13.81 -4.49
CA LEU A 120 0.56 -12.36 -4.45
C LEU A 120 1.20 -11.63 -5.65
N PHE A 121 2.42 -12.00 -6.03
CA PHE A 121 3.21 -11.25 -7.00
C PHE A 121 3.21 -11.85 -8.40
N GLN A 122 3.18 -13.19 -8.54
CA GLN A 122 3.11 -13.82 -9.87
C GLN A 122 1.66 -13.97 -10.34
N LYS A 123 0.78 -14.47 -9.46
CA LYS A 123 -0.63 -14.70 -9.81
C LYS A 123 -1.54 -13.49 -9.55
N GLN A 124 -0.99 -12.40 -9.02
CA GLN A 124 -1.70 -11.16 -8.68
C GLN A 124 -2.95 -11.37 -7.81
N LEU A 125 -2.98 -12.44 -7.00
CA LEU A 125 -4.10 -12.72 -6.12
C LEU A 125 -4.08 -11.76 -4.93
N THR A 126 -5.26 -11.38 -4.49
CA THR A 126 -5.46 -10.58 -3.28
C THR A 126 -5.19 -11.41 -2.03
N LEU A 127 -4.93 -10.74 -0.89
CA LEU A 127 -4.75 -11.44 0.40
C LEU A 127 -6.00 -12.25 0.80
N LYS A 128 -7.18 -11.83 0.33
CA LYS A 128 -8.46 -12.49 0.59
C LYS A 128 -8.62 -13.76 -0.25
N GLU A 129 -8.26 -13.70 -1.53
CA GLU A 129 -8.27 -14.87 -2.40
C GLU A 129 -7.24 -15.91 -1.94
N ILE A 130 -6.05 -15.46 -1.53
CA ILE A 130 -5.02 -16.35 -0.95
C ILE A 130 -5.51 -16.96 0.37
N ALA A 131 -6.16 -16.17 1.22
CA ALA A 131 -6.77 -16.66 2.45
C ALA A 131 -7.80 -17.76 2.17
N GLY A 132 -8.65 -17.58 1.16
CA GLY A 132 -9.61 -18.60 0.72
C GLY A 132 -8.96 -19.84 0.12
N GLN A 133 -7.86 -19.69 -0.63
CA GLN A 133 -7.14 -20.83 -1.22
C GLN A 133 -6.36 -21.67 -0.20
N LEU A 134 -5.82 -21.03 0.84
CA LEU A 134 -4.99 -21.69 1.85
C LEU A 134 -5.74 -22.06 3.13
N ASP A 135 -7.04 -21.80 3.20
CA ASP A 135 -7.87 -21.94 4.41
C ASP A 135 -7.25 -21.23 5.64
N LEU A 136 -6.77 -20.01 5.40
CA LEU A 136 -6.14 -19.16 6.42
C LEU A 136 -6.95 -17.88 6.60
N THR A 137 -6.79 -17.21 7.75
CA THR A 137 -7.35 -15.86 7.91
C THR A 137 -6.55 -14.85 7.08
N ARG A 138 -7.21 -13.79 6.58
CA ARG A 138 -6.55 -12.69 5.86
C ARG A 138 -5.38 -12.10 6.65
N GLU A 139 -5.52 -11.98 7.96
CA GLU A 139 -4.48 -11.48 8.85
C GLU A 139 -3.29 -12.44 8.92
N LYS A 140 -3.53 -13.76 8.95
CA LYS A 140 -2.44 -14.74 8.86
C LYS A 140 -1.68 -14.64 7.53
N VAL A 141 -2.38 -14.43 6.41
CA VAL A 141 -1.76 -14.21 5.10
C VAL A 141 -0.94 -12.91 5.09
N ARG A 142 -1.45 -11.83 5.69
CA ARG A 142 -0.70 -10.56 5.85
C ARG A 142 0.59 -10.78 6.64
N GLN A 143 0.53 -11.49 7.77
CA GLN A 143 1.68 -11.80 8.60
C GLN A 143 2.72 -12.65 7.86
N LEU A 144 2.29 -13.67 7.11
CA LEU A 144 3.18 -14.50 6.30
C LEU A 144 3.88 -13.68 5.21
N LYS A 145 3.13 -12.82 4.51
CA LYS A 145 3.69 -11.86 3.54
C LYS A 145 4.74 -10.97 4.20
N GLU A 146 4.45 -10.39 5.37
CA GLU A 146 5.38 -9.48 6.06
C GLU A 146 6.65 -10.18 6.52
N LYS A 147 6.53 -11.37 7.10
CA LYS A 147 7.69 -12.19 7.48
C LYS A 147 8.55 -12.50 6.26
N GLY A 148 7.93 -12.92 5.16
CA GLY A 148 8.63 -13.19 3.91
C GLY A 148 9.36 -11.97 3.34
N LEU A 149 8.70 -10.81 3.27
CA LEU A 149 9.33 -9.57 2.80
C LEU A 149 10.47 -9.10 3.69
N ARG A 150 10.34 -9.25 5.03
CA ARG A 150 11.42 -8.93 5.97
C ARG A 150 12.64 -9.82 5.75
N ARG A 151 12.44 -11.13 5.53
CA ARG A 151 13.54 -12.06 5.22
C ARG A 151 14.21 -11.74 3.88
N LEU A 152 13.42 -11.44 2.84
CA LEU A 152 13.97 -11.02 1.54
C LEU A 152 14.82 -9.76 1.68
N LYS A 153 14.34 -8.75 2.41
CA LYS A 153 15.13 -7.53 2.68
C LYS A 153 16.44 -7.85 3.41
N ALA A 154 16.40 -8.69 4.45
CA ALA A 154 17.60 -9.08 5.19
C ALA A 154 18.61 -9.84 4.31
N CYS A 155 18.14 -10.66 3.37
CA CYS A 155 19.00 -11.36 2.41
C CYS A 155 19.69 -10.39 1.44
N VAL A 156 18.95 -9.43 0.88
CA VAL A 156 19.50 -8.41 -0.02
C VAL A 156 20.55 -7.55 0.69
N VAL A 157 20.28 -7.13 1.93
CA VAL A 157 21.25 -6.35 2.73
C VAL A 157 22.52 -7.15 3.03
N LYS A 158 22.40 -8.43 3.38
CA LYS A 158 23.57 -9.31 3.59
C LYS A 158 24.40 -9.48 2.31
N ALA A 159 23.76 -9.65 1.16
CA ALA A 159 24.45 -9.79 -0.13
C ALA A 159 25.21 -8.53 -0.54
N SER A 160 24.67 -7.34 -0.24
CA SER A 160 25.36 -6.06 -0.48
C SER A 160 26.54 -5.82 0.46
N ASN A 161 26.44 -6.26 1.73
CA ASN A 161 27.53 -6.11 2.70
C ASN A 161 28.67 -7.13 2.52
N ASN A 162 28.42 -8.23 1.80
CA ASN A 162 29.45 -9.25 1.49
C ASN A 162 30.27 -8.95 0.22
N LYS A 163 30.10 -7.76 -0.39
CA LYS A 163 30.86 -7.30 -1.57
C LYS A 163 32.00 -6.32 -1.23
N ILE A 164 32.31 -6.13 0.06
CA ILE A 164 33.47 -5.37 0.50
C ILE A 164 34.43 -6.37 1.14
N PHE A 165 35.30 -7.00 0.34
CA PHE A 165 36.68 -7.40 0.64
C PHE A 165 37.33 -7.84 -0.68
#